data_AF-A0A2M6GH55-F1
#
_entry.id   AF-A0A2M6GH55-F1
#
_cell.length_a   1.000
_cell.length_b   1.000
_cell.length_c   1.000
_cell.angle_alpha   90.00
_cell.angle_beta   90.00
_cell.angle_gamma   90.00
#
_symmetry.space_group_name_H-M   'P 1'
#
loop_
_entity.id
_entity.type
_entity.pdbx_description
1 polymer ?
#
loop_
_entity_poly.entity_id
_entity_poly.type
_entity_poly.pdbx_seq_one_letter_code
_entity_poly.pdbx_strand_id
1 'polypeptide(L)'
;MLFNLASFNLDRTREELFKGSKMMLNIKELHHVTDSIRTQLHANQKLNSVQISSYYSYFPVDSIRRDKARKVNEKIKVTAKPLPEISRDVYAMAANKARNIRSFTTANAEIFKKNFREANNYEIEIYKKYTQSFACLMMFLIGAPLGAIIRKGGLGMPVIISIFFFIIYYVLTILGEKYGREGIMIVQVGMWAANAILLPIGLFFLYQARNDANLFEFSIKRLFSRKPKKSALRKQKEIRQPDMVSDVKV
;
A
#
# COMPACT_ATOMS: atom_id res chain seq x y z
N MET A 1 -48.87 -20.65 -15.31
CA MET A 1 -48.94 -19.41 -14.50
C MET A 1 -48.10 -18.35 -15.19
N LEU A 2 -48.71 -17.29 -15.73
CA LEU A 2 -47.96 -16.12 -16.19
C LEU A 2 -47.47 -15.36 -14.96
N PHE A 3 -46.16 -15.27 -14.79
CA PHE A 3 -45.54 -14.48 -13.74
C PHE A 3 -45.69 -13.00 -14.11
N ASN A 4 -46.62 -12.29 -13.45
CA ASN A 4 -46.85 -10.88 -13.72
C ASN A 4 -45.79 -10.04 -12.99
N LEU A 5 -44.83 -9.47 -13.73
CA LEU A 5 -43.78 -8.63 -13.15
C LEU A 5 -44.31 -7.33 -12.54
N ALA A 6 -45.56 -6.93 -12.83
CA ALA A 6 -46.16 -5.73 -12.26
C ALA A 6 -46.51 -5.86 -10.76
N SER A 7 -46.55 -7.07 -10.18
CA SER A 7 -46.71 -7.26 -8.74
C SER A 7 -45.43 -6.98 -7.94
N PHE A 8 -44.27 -7.02 -8.62
CA PHE A 8 -43.03 -6.48 -8.10
C PHE A 8 -43.09 -4.98 -8.35
N ASN A 9 -43.64 -4.25 -7.39
CA ASN A 9 -43.63 -2.80 -7.37
C ASN A 9 -42.16 -2.34 -7.23
N LEU A 10 -41.42 -2.39 -8.34
CA LEU A 10 -40.00 -2.05 -8.45
C LEU A 10 -39.85 -0.54 -8.30
N ASP A 11 -40.04 -0.06 -7.07
CA ASP A 11 -39.75 1.31 -6.70
C ASP A 11 -38.27 1.56 -7.00
N ARG A 12 -38.01 2.42 -7.99
CA ARG A 12 -36.66 2.86 -8.30
C ARG A 12 -36.07 3.44 -7.03
N THR A 13 -34.99 2.86 -6.55
CA THR A 13 -34.32 3.34 -5.34
C THR A 13 -33.96 4.81 -5.55
N ARG A 14 -34.38 5.68 -4.61
CA ARG A 14 -34.26 7.13 -4.79
C ARG A 14 -32.79 7.52 -5.00
N GLU A 15 -32.46 8.03 -6.18
CA GLU A 15 -31.09 8.39 -6.56
C GLU A 15 -30.47 9.42 -5.60
N GLU A 16 -31.30 10.28 -4.99
CA GLU A 16 -30.88 11.27 -3.99
C GLU A 16 -30.15 10.65 -2.79
N LEU A 17 -30.50 9.43 -2.40
CA LEU A 17 -29.84 8.71 -1.30
C LEU A 17 -28.39 8.36 -1.62
N PHE A 18 -28.02 8.34 -2.90
CA PHE A 18 -26.70 7.91 -3.34
C PHE A 18 -25.91 8.98 -4.10
N LYS A 19 -26.51 10.13 -4.43
CA LYS A 19 -25.83 11.29 -5.05
C LYS A 19 -24.59 11.78 -4.27
N GLY A 20 -24.55 11.59 -2.95
CA GLY A 20 -23.39 11.93 -2.12
C GLY A 20 -22.30 10.85 -2.05
N SER A 21 -22.55 9.66 -2.62
CA SER A 21 -21.59 8.55 -2.57
C SER A 21 -20.48 8.75 -3.59
N LYS A 22 -19.23 8.69 -3.11
CA LYS A 22 -18.02 8.76 -3.95
C LYS A 22 -18.03 7.79 -5.14
N MET A 23 -18.68 6.63 -5.01
CA MET A 23 -18.74 5.62 -6.07
C MET A 23 -19.55 6.09 -7.29
N MET A 24 -20.52 6.98 -7.08
CA MET A 24 -21.40 7.48 -8.15
C MET A 24 -20.85 8.72 -8.87
N LEU A 25 -19.79 9.33 -8.35
CA LEU A 25 -19.19 10.51 -8.96
C LEU A 25 -18.42 10.16 -10.24
N ASN A 26 -18.49 11.05 -11.22
CA ASN A 26 -17.66 10.97 -12.41
C ASN A 26 -16.20 11.34 -12.07
N ILE A 27 -15.25 10.94 -12.92
CA ILE A 27 -13.81 11.19 -12.72
C ILE A 27 -13.52 12.69 -12.56
N LYS A 28 -14.16 13.55 -13.35
CA LYS A 28 -14.02 15.01 -13.24
C LYS A 28 -14.51 15.54 -11.89
N GLU A 29 -15.63 15.03 -11.41
CA GLU A 29 -16.21 15.42 -10.12
C GLU A 29 -15.34 14.91 -8.96
N LEU A 30 -14.81 13.69 -9.06
CA LEU A 30 -13.85 13.14 -8.11
C LEU A 30 -12.59 13.99 -8.00
N HIS A 31 -12.03 14.45 -9.13
CA HIS A 31 -10.89 15.37 -9.12
C HIS A 31 -11.24 16.70 -8.45
N HIS A 32 -12.36 17.31 -8.83
CA HIS A 32 -12.80 18.57 -8.24
C HIS A 32 -12.98 18.47 -6.71
N VAL A 33 -13.62 17.40 -6.23
CA VAL A 33 -13.80 17.15 -4.79
C VAL A 33 -12.44 16.91 -4.11
N THR A 34 -11.56 16.11 -4.71
CA THR A 34 -10.22 15.84 -4.16
C THR A 34 -9.40 17.13 -4.03
N ASP A 35 -9.39 17.97 -5.06
CA ASP A 35 -8.67 19.23 -5.09
C ASP A 35 -9.24 20.23 -4.08
N SER A 36 -10.56 20.28 -3.94
CA SER A 36 -11.24 21.10 -2.93
C SER A 36 -10.84 20.68 -1.51
N ILE A 37 -10.89 19.37 -1.20
CA ILE A 37 -10.49 18.85 0.12
C ILE A 37 -9.02 19.13 0.40
N ARG A 38 -8.12 18.91 -0.59
CA ARG A 38 -6.69 19.19 -0.44
C ARG A 38 -6.43 20.68 -0.21
N THR A 39 -7.10 21.55 -0.95
CA THR A 39 -7.00 23.01 -0.77
C THR A 39 -7.46 23.43 0.61
N GLN A 40 -8.59 22.89 1.09
CA GLN A 40 -9.10 23.14 2.43
C GLN A 40 -8.13 22.64 3.51
N LEU A 41 -7.50 21.48 3.30
CA LEU A 41 -6.51 20.91 4.20
C LEU A 41 -5.26 21.79 4.31
N HIS A 42 -4.74 22.31 3.19
CA HIS A 42 -3.63 23.27 3.18
C HIS A 42 -4.00 24.60 3.84
N ALA A 43 -5.20 25.11 3.59
CA ALA A 43 -5.70 26.33 4.22
C ALA A 43 -5.83 26.16 5.75
N ASN A 44 -6.44 25.06 6.21
CA ASN A 44 -6.59 24.72 7.62
C ASN A 44 -5.24 24.54 8.31
N GLN A 45 -4.27 23.89 7.65
CA GLN A 45 -2.92 23.73 8.20
C GLN A 45 -2.24 25.09 8.43
N LYS A 46 -2.42 26.04 7.50
CA LYS A 46 -1.88 27.40 7.64
C LYS A 46 -2.57 28.18 8.76
N LEU A 47 -3.90 28.11 8.85
CA LEU A 47 -4.69 28.77 9.89
C LEU A 47 -4.40 28.21 11.28
N ASN A 48 -4.21 26.90 11.39
CA ASN A 48 -3.89 26.22 12.64
C ASN A 48 -2.59 26.77 13.25
N SER A 49 -1.55 27.02 12.44
CA SER A 49 -0.30 27.62 12.93
C SER A 49 -0.49 29.01 13.57
N VAL A 50 -1.44 29.80 13.05
CA VAL A 50 -1.82 31.11 13.61
C VAL A 50 -2.63 30.93 14.88
N GLN A 51 -3.58 30.00 14.92
CA GLN A 51 -4.40 29.73 16.10
C GLN A 51 -3.57 29.18 17.27
N ILE A 52 -2.57 28.33 17.01
CA ILE A 52 -1.62 27.85 18.01
C ILE A 52 -0.83 29.01 18.62
N SER A 53 -0.45 30.01 17.81
CA SER A 53 0.34 31.16 18.29
C SER A 53 -0.36 31.95 19.41
N SER A 54 -1.70 32.00 19.41
CA SER A 54 -2.50 32.65 20.45
C SER A 54 -2.39 32.00 21.83
N TYR A 55 -1.96 30.74 21.91
CA TYR A 55 -1.74 30.04 23.19
C TYR A 55 -0.35 30.32 23.79
N TYR A 56 0.60 30.85 23.00
CA TYR A 56 1.89 31.27 23.48
C TYR A 56 1.82 32.73 23.96
N SER A 57 2.28 32.99 25.19
CA SER A 57 2.39 34.36 25.71
C SER A 57 3.65 35.09 25.24
N TYR A 58 4.49 34.44 24.46
CA TYR A 58 5.66 35.00 23.81
C TYR A 58 5.55 34.79 22.31
N PHE A 59 6.16 35.68 21.52
CA PHE A 59 6.29 35.45 20.09
C PHE A 59 7.17 34.23 19.86
N PRO A 60 6.68 33.15 19.22
CA PRO A 60 7.56 32.09 18.76
C PRO A 60 8.35 32.64 17.58
N VAL A 61 9.43 33.36 17.86
CA VAL A 61 10.46 33.65 16.87
C VAL A 61 11.21 32.35 16.63
N ASP A 62 10.88 31.71 15.51
CA ASP A 62 11.63 30.60 14.99
C ASP A 62 13.08 31.06 14.76
N SER A 63 14.03 30.45 15.48
CA SER A 63 15.45 30.77 15.36
C SER A 63 16.02 30.44 13.98
N ILE A 64 15.30 29.61 13.20
CA ILE A 64 15.68 29.15 11.86
C ILE A 64 15.19 30.11 10.78
N ARG A 65 14.08 30.84 10.99
CA ARG A 65 13.51 31.82 10.04
C ARG A 65 13.83 33.26 10.45
N ARG A 66 15.13 33.58 10.53
CA ARG A 66 15.64 34.92 10.90
C ARG A 66 15.20 36.04 9.94
N ASP A 67 14.81 35.68 8.73
CA ASP A 67 14.57 36.58 7.59
C ASP A 67 13.36 37.50 7.78
N LYS A 68 12.48 37.21 8.75
CA LYS A 68 11.34 38.06 9.14
C LYS A 68 11.36 38.46 10.61
N ALA A 69 12.48 38.31 11.31
CA ALA A 69 12.64 38.91 12.62
C ALA A 69 12.66 40.43 12.41
N ARG A 70 11.52 41.08 12.64
CA ARG A 70 11.34 42.53 12.62
C ARG A 70 12.50 43.12 13.42
N LYS A 71 13.43 43.83 12.78
CA LYS A 71 14.58 44.45 13.47
C LYS A 71 14.01 45.28 14.62
N VAL A 72 14.18 44.76 15.84
CA VAL A 72 13.76 45.46 17.05
C VAL A 72 14.64 46.71 17.08
N ASN A 73 14.02 47.87 17.15
CA ASN A 73 14.72 49.15 17.13
C ASN A 73 15.80 49.13 18.22
N GLU A 74 17.07 49.29 17.84
CA GLU A 74 18.25 49.15 18.73
C GLU A 74 18.19 50.06 19.97
N LYS A 75 17.31 51.07 19.94
CA LYS A 75 17.03 51.99 21.05
C LYS A 75 16.20 51.37 22.19
N ILE A 76 15.66 50.16 22.05
CA ILE A 76 14.97 49.47 23.15
C ILE A 76 16.03 48.89 24.10
N LYS A 77 16.42 49.69 25.09
CA LYS A 77 17.18 49.20 26.24
C LYS A 77 16.25 48.31 27.08
N VAL A 78 16.38 47.00 26.92
CA VAL A 78 15.72 46.03 27.79
C VAL A 78 16.46 46.07 29.14
N THR A 79 15.91 46.81 30.10
CA THR A 79 16.40 46.77 31.48
C THR A 79 16.23 45.36 32.01
N ALA A 80 17.33 44.64 32.22
CA ALA A 80 17.34 43.30 32.79
C ALA A 80 16.92 43.36 34.26
N LYS A 81 15.61 43.47 34.50
CA LYS A 81 15.03 43.33 35.83
C LYS A 81 15.06 41.84 36.21
N PRO A 82 15.49 41.47 37.42
CA PRO A 82 15.39 40.09 37.88
C PRO A 82 13.93 39.63 37.79
N LEU A 83 13.73 38.41 37.30
CA LEU A 83 12.40 37.81 37.16
C LEU A 83 11.74 37.74 38.55
N PRO A 84 10.44 38.07 38.67
CA PRO A 84 9.71 37.88 39.92
C PRO A 84 9.70 36.39 40.32
N GLU A 85 9.64 36.13 41.64
CA GLU A 85 9.50 34.76 42.13
C GLU A 85 8.27 34.08 41.51
N ILE A 86 8.46 32.84 41.07
CA ILE A 86 7.42 32.10 40.34
C ILE A 86 6.30 31.76 41.33
N SER A 87 5.14 32.40 41.17
CA SER A 87 3.99 32.14 42.01
C SER A 87 3.26 30.84 41.61
N ARG A 88 2.49 30.26 42.54
CA ARG A 88 1.66 29.07 42.30
C ARG A 88 0.65 29.30 41.17
N ASP A 89 0.18 30.53 41.02
CA ASP A 89 -0.74 30.93 39.95
C ASP A 89 -0.09 30.90 38.57
N VAL A 90 1.19 31.30 38.48
CA VAL A 90 1.96 31.20 37.23
C VAL A 90 2.08 29.73 36.80
N TYR A 91 2.35 28.81 37.73
CA TYR A 91 2.36 27.37 37.44
C TYR A 91 0.99 26.85 37.00
N ALA A 92 -0.09 27.25 37.67
CA ALA A 92 -1.44 26.85 37.31
C ALA A 92 -1.83 27.36 35.91
N MET A 93 -1.52 28.61 35.59
CA MET A 93 -1.73 29.19 34.26
C MET A 93 -0.90 28.49 33.19
N ALA A 94 0.37 28.18 33.46
CA ALA A 94 1.23 27.45 32.54
C ALA A 94 0.70 26.03 32.26
N ALA A 95 0.29 25.31 33.30
CA ALA A 95 -0.32 23.98 33.18
C ALA A 95 -1.63 24.02 32.38
N ASN A 96 -2.48 25.03 32.60
CA ASN A 96 -3.71 25.24 31.83
C ASN A 96 -3.42 25.52 30.36
N LYS A 97 -2.45 26.39 30.04
CA LYS A 97 -2.05 26.64 28.65
C LYS A 97 -1.52 25.40 27.97
N ALA A 98 -0.66 24.63 28.64
CA ALA A 98 -0.12 23.37 28.11
C ALA A 98 -1.23 22.35 27.83
N ARG A 99 -2.20 22.20 28.75
CA ARG A 99 -3.37 21.34 28.53
C ARG A 99 -4.22 21.80 27.34
N ASN A 100 -4.47 23.10 27.22
CA ASN A 100 -5.27 23.65 26.13
C ASN A 100 -4.59 23.45 24.76
N ILE A 101 -3.27 23.70 24.68
CA ILE A 101 -2.48 23.45 23.46
C ILE A 101 -2.53 21.97 23.10
N ARG A 102 -2.37 21.08 24.07
CA ARG A 102 -2.44 19.63 23.83
C ARG A 102 -3.81 19.26 23.26
N SER A 103 -4.90 19.63 23.92
CA SER A 103 -6.26 19.31 23.49
C SER A 103 -6.58 19.88 22.10
N PHE A 104 -6.17 21.12 21.84
CA PHE A 104 -6.33 21.76 20.54
C PHE A 104 -5.52 21.05 19.44
N THR A 105 -4.26 20.71 19.71
CA THR A 105 -3.37 20.05 18.74
C THR A 105 -3.84 18.63 18.44
N THR A 106 -4.27 17.86 19.45
CA THR A 106 -4.80 16.50 19.23
C THR A 106 -6.08 16.53 18.42
N ALA A 107 -7.02 17.42 18.73
CA ALA A 107 -8.26 17.55 17.97
C ALA A 107 -8.00 17.95 16.51
N ASN A 108 -7.12 18.93 16.27
CA ASN A 108 -6.75 19.33 14.92
C ASN A 108 -6.01 18.22 14.16
N ALA A 109 -5.13 17.45 14.82
CA ALA A 109 -4.44 16.32 14.21
C ALA A 109 -5.42 15.23 13.76
N GLU A 110 -6.46 14.95 14.55
CA GLU A 110 -7.51 14.01 14.19
C GLU A 110 -8.33 14.49 12.98
N ILE A 111 -8.73 15.77 12.97
CA ILE A 111 -9.44 16.38 11.84
C ILE A 111 -8.59 16.34 10.58
N PHE A 112 -7.30 16.70 10.69
CA PHE A 112 -6.37 16.65 9.57
C PHE A 112 -6.24 15.22 9.02
N LYS A 113 -6.02 14.23 9.89
CA LYS A 113 -5.91 12.83 9.51
C LYS A 113 -7.17 12.32 8.83
N LYS A 114 -8.35 12.71 9.33
CA LYS A 114 -9.64 12.36 8.75
C LYS A 114 -9.79 12.93 7.34
N ASN A 115 -9.59 14.24 7.17
CA ASN A 115 -9.73 14.92 5.88
C ASN A 115 -8.69 14.43 4.86
N PHE A 116 -7.46 14.14 5.32
CA PHE A 116 -6.41 13.55 4.48
C PHE A 116 -6.81 12.15 3.99
N ARG A 117 -7.29 11.29 4.90
CA ARG A 117 -7.80 9.96 4.55
C ARG A 117 -8.99 10.05 3.59
N GLU A 118 -9.85 11.04 3.76
CA GLU A 118 -10.98 11.30 2.89
C GLU A 118 -10.53 11.71 1.48
N ALA A 119 -9.57 12.63 1.35
CA ALA A 119 -8.97 12.98 0.05
C ALA A 119 -8.37 11.75 -0.64
N ASN A 120 -7.60 10.92 0.09
CA ASN A 120 -7.03 9.70 -0.47
C ASN A 120 -8.11 8.70 -0.91
N ASN A 121 -9.24 8.63 -0.19
CA ASN A 121 -10.35 7.76 -0.59
C ASN A 121 -10.98 8.15 -1.93
N TYR A 122 -11.08 9.46 -2.21
CA TYR A 122 -11.57 9.94 -3.51
C TYR A 122 -10.55 9.65 -4.61
N GLU A 123 -9.26 9.88 -4.35
CA GLU A 123 -8.18 9.57 -5.29
C GLU A 123 -8.09 8.06 -5.60
N ILE A 124 -8.27 7.20 -4.60
CA ILE A 124 -8.37 5.75 -4.77
C ILE A 124 -9.48 5.40 -5.75
N GLU A 125 -10.66 6.01 -5.62
CA GLU A 125 -11.81 5.72 -6.49
C GLU A 125 -11.51 6.08 -7.95
N ILE A 126 -10.78 7.18 -8.19
CA ILE A 126 -10.30 7.56 -9.53
C ILE A 126 -9.41 6.45 -10.11
N TYR A 127 -8.36 6.06 -9.38
CA TYR A 127 -7.43 5.05 -9.87
C TYR A 127 -8.05 3.66 -9.97
N LYS A 128 -9.00 3.33 -9.10
CA LYS A 128 -9.75 2.07 -9.14
C LYS A 128 -10.50 1.88 -10.45
N LYS A 129 -11.13 2.94 -10.97
CA LYS A 129 -11.82 2.91 -12.27
C LYS A 129 -10.83 2.57 -13.40
N TYR A 130 -9.64 3.15 -13.40
CA TYR A 130 -8.60 2.85 -14.39
C TYR A 130 -8.01 1.44 -14.23
N THR A 131 -7.65 1.05 -13.01
CA THR A 131 -7.00 -0.24 -12.76
C THR A 131 -7.94 -1.41 -12.96
N GLN A 132 -9.25 -1.23 -12.71
CA GLN A 132 -10.26 -2.26 -12.97
C GLN A 132 -10.42 -2.55 -14.47
N SER A 133 -10.38 -1.53 -15.33
CA SER A 133 -10.35 -1.76 -16.79
C SER A 133 -9.07 -2.47 -17.22
N PHE A 134 -7.93 -2.10 -16.65
CA PHE A 134 -6.65 -2.76 -16.92
C PHE A 134 -6.61 -4.21 -16.40
N ALA A 135 -7.33 -4.52 -15.32
CA ALA A 135 -7.45 -5.87 -14.77
C ALA A 135 -7.96 -6.87 -15.82
N CYS A 136 -8.89 -6.46 -16.69
CA CYS A 136 -9.39 -7.31 -17.77
C CYS A 136 -8.28 -7.71 -18.74
N LEU A 137 -7.39 -6.78 -19.10
CA LEU A 137 -6.24 -7.05 -19.97
C LEU A 137 -5.26 -8.02 -19.29
N MET A 138 -5.05 -7.84 -17.99
CA MET A 138 -4.18 -8.69 -17.18
C MET A 138 -4.69 -10.13 -17.07
N MET A 139 -5.99 -10.30 -16.81
CA MET A 139 -6.62 -11.61 -16.75
C MET A 139 -6.60 -12.32 -18.11
N PHE A 140 -6.79 -11.57 -19.20
CA PHE A 140 -6.64 -12.11 -20.55
C PHE A 140 -5.19 -12.54 -20.84
N LEU A 141 -4.21 -11.70 -20.50
CA LEU A 141 -2.79 -11.97 -20.72
C LEU A 141 -2.30 -13.23 -20.00
N ILE A 142 -2.87 -13.54 -18.83
CA ILE A 142 -2.53 -14.75 -18.06
C ILE A 142 -3.37 -15.94 -18.54
N GLY A 143 -4.67 -15.75 -18.78
CA GLY A 143 -5.60 -16.82 -19.13
C GLY A 143 -5.36 -17.42 -20.53
N ALA A 144 -5.07 -16.58 -21.53
CA ALA A 144 -4.82 -17.02 -22.90
C ALA A 144 -3.63 -18.00 -23.03
N PRO A 145 -2.41 -17.69 -22.51
CA PRO A 145 -1.30 -18.62 -22.57
C PRO A 145 -1.53 -19.88 -21.74
N LEU A 146 -2.16 -19.79 -20.56
CA LEU A 146 -2.45 -20.97 -19.74
C LEU A 146 -3.43 -21.92 -20.42
N GLY A 147 -4.44 -21.40 -21.11
CA GLY A 147 -5.38 -22.20 -21.90
C GLY A 147 -4.72 -22.87 -23.11
N ALA A 148 -3.77 -22.19 -23.77
CA ALA A 148 -3.07 -22.74 -24.93
C ALA A 148 -1.99 -23.78 -24.56
N ILE A 149 -1.30 -23.60 -23.43
CA ILE A 149 -0.19 -24.49 -23.02
C ILE A 149 -0.73 -25.85 -22.50
N ILE A 150 -1.83 -25.86 -21.75
CA ILE A 150 -2.31 -27.07 -21.05
C ILE A 150 -3.18 -27.91 -22.00
N ARG A 151 -2.53 -28.72 -22.86
CA ARG A 151 -3.20 -29.63 -23.81
C ARG A 151 -3.68 -30.97 -23.22
N LYS A 152 -3.22 -31.37 -22.02
CA LYS A 152 -3.49 -32.70 -21.41
C LYS A 152 -4.35 -32.68 -20.14
N GLY A 153 -5.04 -31.58 -19.86
CA GLY A 153 -6.05 -31.48 -18.79
C GLY A 153 -7.42 -31.17 -19.39
N GLY A 154 -8.50 -31.68 -18.80
CA GLY A 154 -9.86 -31.29 -19.21
C GLY A 154 -10.09 -29.78 -19.08
N LEU A 155 -11.19 -29.27 -19.64
CA LEU A 155 -11.54 -27.84 -19.73
C LEU A 155 -11.43 -27.07 -18.39
N GLY A 156 -11.46 -27.76 -17.23
CA GLY A 156 -11.41 -27.13 -15.90
C GLY A 156 -10.02 -26.74 -15.38
N MET A 157 -8.92 -27.40 -15.79
CA MET A 157 -7.57 -27.09 -15.26
C MET A 157 -7.12 -25.63 -15.50
N PRO A 158 -7.23 -25.06 -16.73
CA PRO A 158 -6.87 -23.65 -16.94
C PRO A 158 -7.79 -22.68 -16.19
N VAL A 159 -9.06 -23.05 -15.96
CA VAL A 159 -10.03 -22.24 -15.21
C VAL A 159 -9.61 -22.13 -13.73
N ILE A 160 -9.25 -23.24 -13.09
CA ILE A 160 -8.82 -23.25 -11.68
C ILE A 160 -7.58 -22.38 -11.49
N ILE A 161 -6.59 -22.50 -12.38
CA ILE A 161 -5.37 -21.69 -12.31
C ILE A 161 -5.69 -20.20 -12.53
N SER A 162 -6.60 -19.88 -13.44
CA SER A 162 -7.05 -18.49 -13.66
C SER A 162 -7.75 -17.90 -12.42
N ILE A 163 -8.62 -18.66 -11.76
CA ILE A 163 -9.28 -18.25 -10.52
C ILE A 163 -8.25 -18.00 -9.42
N PHE A 164 -7.22 -18.85 -9.32
CA PHE A 164 -6.14 -18.66 -8.35
C PHE A 164 -5.41 -17.32 -8.56
N PHE A 165 -5.02 -16.99 -9.79
CA PHE A 165 -4.41 -15.69 -10.09
C PHE A 165 -5.37 -14.51 -9.88
N PHE A 166 -6.66 -14.69 -10.15
CA PHE A 166 -7.68 -13.69 -9.86
C PHE A 166 -7.78 -13.38 -8.37
N ILE A 167 -7.73 -14.40 -7.50
CA ILE A 167 -7.72 -14.22 -6.04
C ILE A 167 -6.47 -13.44 -5.62
N ILE A 168 -5.28 -13.81 -6.13
CA ILE A 168 -4.04 -13.09 -5.83
C ILE A 168 -4.16 -11.62 -6.23
N TYR A 169 -4.62 -11.34 -7.45
CA TYR A 169 -4.84 -9.97 -7.92
C TYR A 169 -5.80 -9.19 -7.01
N TYR A 170 -6.91 -9.81 -6.62
CA TYR A 170 -7.91 -9.18 -5.76
C TYR A 170 -7.35 -8.85 -4.37
N VAL A 171 -6.59 -9.77 -3.77
CA VAL A 171 -5.92 -9.55 -2.48
C VAL A 171 -4.90 -8.42 -2.58
N LEU A 172 -4.04 -8.42 -3.61
CA LEU A 172 -3.07 -7.35 -3.83
C LEU A 172 -3.75 -5.99 -4.02
N THR A 173 -4.87 -5.94 -4.73
CA THR A 173 -5.66 -4.72 -4.93
C THR A 173 -6.22 -4.19 -3.61
N ILE A 174 -6.78 -5.06 -2.76
CA ILE A 174 -7.28 -4.66 -1.42
C ILE A 174 -6.13 -4.13 -0.54
N LEU A 175 -4.96 -4.78 -0.57
CA LEU A 175 -3.79 -4.34 0.18
C LEU A 175 -3.32 -2.95 -0.30
N GLY A 176 -3.24 -2.75 -1.62
CA GLY A 176 -2.92 -1.47 -2.23
C GLY A 176 -3.90 -0.37 -1.84
N GLU A 177 -5.21 -0.65 -1.89
CA GLU A 177 -6.27 0.26 -1.48
C GLU A 177 -6.13 0.64 0.01
N LYS A 178 -5.86 -0.35 0.88
CA LYS A 178 -5.67 -0.11 2.32
C LYS A 178 -4.44 0.75 2.60
N TYR A 179 -3.32 0.51 1.92
CA TYR A 179 -2.10 1.29 2.10
C TYR A 179 -2.21 2.72 1.57
N GLY A 180 -2.90 2.92 0.44
CA GLY A 180 -3.22 4.26 -0.06
C GLY A 180 -4.15 5.02 0.88
N ARG A 181 -5.16 4.34 1.43
CA ARG A 181 -6.15 4.94 2.34
C ARG A 181 -5.50 5.41 3.64
N GLU A 182 -4.59 4.62 4.21
CA GLU A 182 -3.87 4.99 5.44
C GLU A 182 -2.74 5.99 5.21
N GLY A 183 -2.43 6.33 3.95
CA GLY A 183 -1.34 7.25 3.61
C GLY A 183 0.05 6.66 3.85
N ILE A 184 0.18 5.34 3.97
CA ILE A 184 1.46 4.63 4.12
C ILE A 184 2.21 4.64 2.78
N MET A 185 1.46 4.54 1.68
CA MET A 185 1.96 4.58 0.31
C MET A 185 1.20 5.64 -0.48
N ILE A 186 1.87 6.24 -1.47
CA ILE A 186 1.25 7.12 -2.46
C ILE A 186 0.12 6.35 -3.16
N VAL A 187 -1.08 6.94 -3.26
CA VAL A 187 -2.29 6.28 -3.77
C VAL A 187 -2.07 5.70 -5.16
N GLN A 188 -1.40 6.44 -6.04
CA GLN A 188 -1.01 6.04 -7.39
C GLN A 188 -0.29 4.69 -7.38
N VAL A 189 0.76 4.58 -6.57
CA VAL A 189 1.62 3.39 -6.50
C VAL A 189 0.84 2.23 -5.89
N GLY A 190 0.08 2.48 -4.83
CA GLY A 190 -0.72 1.45 -4.16
C GLY A 190 -1.76 0.81 -5.10
N MET A 191 -2.45 1.63 -5.88
CA MET A 191 -3.50 1.13 -6.79
C MET A 191 -2.94 0.41 -8.02
N TRP A 192 -1.78 0.83 -8.54
CA TRP A 192 -1.12 0.16 -9.66
C TRP A 192 -0.23 -1.01 -9.26
N ALA A 193 0.07 -1.21 -7.98
CA ALA A 193 0.98 -2.24 -7.48
C ALA A 193 0.57 -3.65 -7.95
N ALA A 194 -0.72 -4.00 -7.86
CA ALA A 194 -1.20 -5.32 -8.29
C ALA A 194 -0.94 -5.55 -9.80
N ASN A 195 -1.23 -4.56 -10.63
CA ASN A 195 -0.98 -4.62 -12.07
C ASN A 195 0.53 -4.69 -12.37
N ALA A 196 1.35 -3.89 -11.70
CA ALA A 196 2.78 -3.87 -11.87
C ALA A 196 3.45 -5.20 -11.50
N ILE A 197 2.92 -5.92 -10.51
CA ILE A 197 3.42 -7.25 -10.10
C ILE A 197 2.97 -8.34 -11.06
N LEU A 198 1.70 -8.32 -11.49
CA LEU A 198 1.17 -9.37 -12.37
C LEU A 198 1.66 -9.23 -13.83
N LEU A 199 2.03 -8.03 -14.27
CA LEU A 199 2.42 -7.75 -15.66
C LEU A 199 3.65 -8.55 -16.10
N PRO A 200 4.77 -8.57 -15.36
CA PRO A 200 5.91 -9.40 -15.72
C PRO A 200 5.57 -10.90 -15.69
N ILE A 201 4.69 -11.34 -14.79
CA ILE A 201 4.25 -12.74 -14.69
C ILE A 201 3.42 -13.13 -15.93
N GLY A 202 2.47 -12.27 -16.33
CA GLY A 202 1.67 -12.47 -17.54
C GLY A 202 2.53 -12.48 -18.80
N LEU A 203 3.47 -11.54 -18.93
CA LEU A 203 4.42 -11.51 -20.05
C LEU A 203 5.31 -12.75 -20.08
N PHE A 204 5.76 -13.24 -18.92
CA PHE A 204 6.53 -14.47 -18.82
C PHE A 204 5.72 -15.68 -19.32
N PHE A 205 4.45 -15.80 -18.93
CA PHE A 205 3.58 -16.86 -19.45
C PHE A 205 3.30 -16.74 -20.94
N LEU A 206 3.12 -15.52 -21.46
CA LEU A 206 2.96 -15.28 -22.88
C LEU A 206 4.20 -15.73 -23.67
N TYR A 207 5.39 -15.39 -23.17
CA TYR A 207 6.66 -15.84 -23.77
C TYR A 207 6.80 -17.37 -23.76
N GLN A 208 6.43 -18.01 -22.65
CA GLN A 208 6.46 -19.46 -22.51
C GLN A 208 5.49 -20.15 -23.48
N ALA A 209 4.27 -19.62 -23.63
CA ALA A 209 3.28 -20.15 -24.58
C ALA A 209 3.76 -20.01 -26.03
N ARG A 210 4.41 -18.90 -26.37
CA ARG A 210 4.95 -18.66 -27.70
C ARG A 210 6.05 -19.66 -28.07
N ASN A 211 6.90 -20.03 -27.12
CA ASN A 211 8.04 -20.91 -27.39
C ASN A 211 7.71 -22.41 -27.27
N ASP A 212 6.43 -22.80 -27.27
CA ASP A 212 5.93 -24.19 -27.18
C ASP A 212 6.56 -24.99 -26.03
N ALA A 213 7.00 -24.31 -24.97
CA ALA A 213 7.81 -24.94 -23.94
C ALA A 213 6.91 -25.64 -22.90
N ASN A 214 6.96 -26.98 -22.90
CA ASN A 214 6.27 -27.84 -21.94
C ASN A 214 6.60 -27.45 -20.48
N LEU A 215 5.68 -26.72 -19.82
CA LEU A 215 5.80 -26.25 -18.42
C LEU A 215 6.16 -27.38 -17.43
N PHE A 216 5.81 -28.63 -17.75
CA PHE A 216 5.99 -29.77 -16.85
C PHE A 216 7.36 -30.46 -16.91
N GLU A 217 8.15 -30.33 -17.99
CA GLU A 217 9.47 -30.98 -18.03
C GLU A 217 10.53 -30.21 -17.23
N PHE A 218 10.41 -28.87 -17.12
CA PHE A 218 11.48 -28.05 -16.55
C PHE A 218 11.43 -27.93 -15.02
N SER A 219 10.25 -28.07 -14.40
CA SER A 219 10.07 -27.85 -12.95
C SER A 219 10.24 -29.13 -12.12
N ILE A 220 9.58 -30.24 -12.50
CA ILE A 220 9.63 -31.49 -11.72
C ILE A 220 10.98 -32.20 -11.91
N LYS A 221 11.48 -32.26 -13.14
CA LYS A 221 12.75 -32.93 -13.45
C LYS A 221 13.93 -32.22 -12.77
N ARG A 222 13.95 -30.88 -12.70
CA ARG A 222 15.06 -30.15 -12.04
C ARG A 222 15.01 -30.21 -10.51
N LEU A 223 13.82 -30.25 -9.92
CA LEU A 223 13.65 -30.35 -8.47
C LEU A 223 13.91 -31.78 -7.94
N PHE A 224 13.56 -32.81 -8.71
CA PHE A 224 13.76 -34.23 -8.33
C PHE A 224 15.02 -34.90 -8.90
N SER A 225 15.73 -34.32 -9.87
CA SER A 225 16.96 -34.95 -10.43
C SER A 225 18.25 -34.66 -9.67
N ARG A 226 18.19 -34.00 -8.50
CA ARG A 226 19.33 -34.00 -7.58
C ARG A 226 19.38 -35.31 -6.81
N LYS A 227 19.67 -36.41 -7.52
CA LYS A 227 20.19 -37.63 -6.86
C LYS A 227 21.55 -37.27 -6.26
N PRO A 228 21.78 -37.43 -4.95
CA PRO A 228 23.12 -37.31 -4.40
C PRO A 228 23.99 -38.42 -5.00
N LYS A 229 25.10 -38.00 -5.60
CA LYS A 229 26.14 -38.87 -6.16
C LYS A 229 26.72 -39.69 -5.00
N LYS A 230 26.27 -40.95 -4.84
CA LYS A 230 26.91 -41.90 -3.93
C LYS A 230 28.26 -42.29 -4.52
N SER A 231 29.30 -41.52 -4.23
CA SER A 231 30.68 -41.86 -4.60
C SER A 231 31.65 -41.41 -3.51
N ALA A 232 31.67 -42.12 -2.38
CA ALA A 232 32.78 -42.01 -1.40
C ALA A 232 32.88 -43.16 -0.37
N LEU A 233 32.28 -44.35 -0.58
CA LEU A 233 32.40 -45.46 0.40
C LEU A 233 32.67 -46.83 -0.26
N ARG A 234 33.58 -46.87 -1.25
CA ARG A 234 34.09 -48.14 -1.81
C ARG A 234 35.61 -48.20 -1.92
N LYS A 235 36.34 -47.32 -1.21
CA LYS A 235 37.82 -47.25 -1.30
C LYS A 235 38.57 -47.70 -0.04
N GLN A 236 37.92 -48.42 0.88
CA GLN A 236 38.54 -48.82 2.16
C GLN A 236 38.48 -50.32 2.50
N LYS A 237 38.09 -51.19 1.55
CA LYS A 237 38.04 -52.65 1.79
C LYS A 237 38.99 -53.48 0.92
N GLU A 238 39.86 -52.86 0.13
CA GLU A 238 40.78 -53.53 -0.79
C GLU A 238 42.25 -53.45 -0.35
N ILE A 239 42.53 -53.04 0.90
CA ILE A 239 43.90 -52.96 1.46
C ILE A 239 44.04 -53.84 2.71
N ARG A 240 43.41 -55.03 2.73
CA ARG A 240 43.63 -55.98 3.82
C ARG A 240 43.61 -57.43 3.36
N GLN A 241 44.62 -57.78 2.57
CA GLN A 241 45.18 -59.12 2.48
C GLN A 241 46.62 -58.99 1.95
N PRO A 242 47.65 -59.04 2.80
CA PRO A 242 48.98 -59.40 2.37
C PRO A 242 49.09 -60.93 2.38
N ASP A 243 49.45 -61.46 1.21
CA ASP A 243 49.82 -62.84 0.97
C ASP A 243 50.99 -63.25 1.87
N MET A 244 50.83 -64.36 2.60
CA MET A 244 51.93 -65.09 3.23
C MET A 244 51.80 -66.56 2.88
N VAL A 245 52.24 -66.92 1.68
CA VAL A 245 52.81 -68.25 1.39
C VAL A 245 53.86 -68.09 0.28
N SER A 246 55.13 -68.16 0.65
CA SER A 246 56.14 -68.92 -0.10
C SER A 246 57.35 -69.24 0.79
N ASP A 247 57.55 -70.54 0.96
CA ASP A 247 58.80 -71.29 1.00
C ASP A 247 59.94 -70.88 1.95
N VAL A 248 60.16 -71.71 2.98
CA VAL A 248 61.52 -72.21 3.32
C VAL A 248 61.45 -73.70 3.70
N LYS A 249 62.39 -74.44 3.09
CA LYS A 249 62.73 -75.86 3.18
C LYS A 249 63.13 -76.36 4.59
N VAL A 250 63.07 -77.71 4.68
CA VAL A 250 63.64 -78.69 5.66
C VAL A 250 62.64 -79.17 6.71
#